data_AF-A0A519ZD08-F1
#
_entry.id   AF-A0A519ZD08-F1
#
_cell.length_a   1.000
_cell.length_b   1.000
_cell.length_c   1.000
_cell.angle_alpha   90.00
_cell.angle_beta   90.00
_cell.angle_gamma   90.00
#
_symmetry.space_group_name_H-M   'P 1'
#
loop_
_entity.id
_entity.type
_entity.pdbx_description
1 polymer ?
#
loop_
_entity_poly.entity_id
_entity_poly.type
_entity_poly.pdbx_seq_one_letter_code
_entity_poly.pdbx_strand_id
1 'polypeptide(L)' 'FVFEHGQTLHTENSHKFTVDGLRALAKQAGYTPGPVWIDPDNRFSVHWLDVA' A
#
# COMPACT_ATOMS: atom_id res chain seq x y z
N PHE A 1 25.94 20.89 -9.85
CA PHE A 1 25.04 21.02 -8.68
C PHE A 1 25.83 20.58 -7.44
N VAL A 2 25.75 21.31 -6.34
CA VAL A 2 26.46 21.02 -5.09
C VAL A 2 25.42 20.91 -3.98
N PHE A 3 25.48 19.85 -3.18
CA PHE A 3 24.65 19.69 -1.99
C PHE A 3 25.28 20.42 -0.82
N GLU A 4 24.48 21.16 -0.07
CA GLU A 4 24.93 21.82 1.15
C GLU A 4 25.05 20.81 2.31
N HIS A 5 25.94 21.10 3.26
CA HIS A 5 26.05 20.28 4.47
C HIS A 5 24.71 20.29 5.23
N GLY A 6 24.15 19.10 5.49
CA GLY A 6 22.85 18.93 6.15
C GLY A 6 21.63 18.97 5.21
N GLN A 7 21.83 19.21 3.91
CA GLN A 7 20.73 19.14 2.95
C GLN A 7 20.25 17.70 2.79
N THR A 8 18.94 17.49 2.93
CA THR A 8 18.28 16.19 2.69
C THR A 8 17.62 16.16 1.32
N LEU A 9 17.67 15.01 0.66
CA LEU A 9 16.92 14.76 -0.58
C LEU A 9 15.78 13.78 -0.29
N HIS A 10 14.58 14.11 -0.78
CA HIS A 10 13.47 13.16 -0.80
C HIS A 10 13.71 12.09 -1.86
N THR A 11 13.80 10.83 -1.45
CA THR A 11 14.09 9.72 -2.37
C THR A 11 12.90 8.81 -2.63
N GLU A 12 11.90 8.79 -1.74
CA GLU A 12 10.80 7.82 -1.81
C GLU A 12 9.53 8.33 -1.12
N ASN A 13 8.38 7.98 -1.68
CA ASN A 13 7.10 8.04 -0.99
C ASN A 13 6.59 6.63 -0.66
N SER A 14 6.16 6.42 0.58
CA SER A 14 5.52 5.16 1.00
C SER A 14 4.05 5.40 1.31
N HIS A 15 3.20 5.33 0.27
CA HIS A 15 1.76 5.48 0.41
C HIS A 15 1.17 4.35 1.26
N LYS A 16 0.28 4.71 2.18
CA LYS A 16 -0.41 3.78 3.09
C LYS A 16 -1.86 3.62 2.67
N PHE A 17 -2.39 2.42 2.83
CA PHE A 17 -3.72 2.06 2.38
C PHE A 17 -4.56 1.57 3.54
N THR A 18 -5.86 1.91 3.51
CA THR A 18 -6.85 1.17 4.29
C THR A 18 -7.19 -0.13 3.58
N VAL A 19 -7.71 -1.11 4.32
CA VAL A 19 -8.18 -2.38 3.75
C VAL A 19 -9.23 -2.12 2.65
N ASP A 20 -10.20 -1.25 2.92
CA ASP A 20 -11.25 -0.91 1.96
C ASP A 20 -10.71 -0.20 0.73
N GLY A 21 -9.77 0.72 0.91
CA GLY A 21 -9.13 1.44 -0.19
C GLY A 21 -8.36 0.50 -1.12
N LEU A 22 -7.58 -0.43 -0.57
CA LEU A 22 -6.86 -1.40 -1.38
C LEU A 22 -7.81 -2.36 -2.11
N ARG A 23 -8.89 -2.81 -1.45
CA ARG A 23 -9.91 -3.67 -2.10
C ARG A 23 -10.66 -2.96 -3.21
N ALA A 24 -10.93 -1.66 -3.07
CA ALA A 24 -11.52 -0.85 -4.14
C ALA A 24 -10.59 -0.76 -5.35
N LEU A 25 -9.29 -0.51 -5.13
CA LEU A 25 -8.28 -0.49 -6.20
C LEU A 25 -8.14 -1.86 -6.89
N ALA A 26 -8.14 -2.96 -6.12
CA ALA A 26 -8.09 -4.30 -6.67
C ALA A 26 -9.27 -4.59 -7.61
N LYS A 27 -10.49 -4.20 -7.23
CA LYS A 27 -11.69 -4.32 -8.09
C LYS A 27 -11.56 -3.48 -9.36
N GLN A 28 -11.07 -2.25 -9.26
CA GLN A 28 -10.83 -1.40 -10.44
C GLN A 28 -9.80 -2.00 -11.39
N ALA A 29 -8.82 -2.73 -10.86
CA ALA A 29 -7.82 -3.46 -11.62
C ALA A 29 -8.32 -4.82 -12.17
N GLY A 30 -9.59 -5.18 -11.96
CA GLY A 30 -10.18 -6.43 -12.48
C GLY A 30 -9.95 -7.67 -11.61
N TYR A 31 -9.49 -7.50 -10.36
CA TYR A 31 -9.37 -8.61 -9.41
C TYR A 31 -10.60 -8.74 -8.53
N THR A 32 -10.84 -9.97 -8.05
CA THR A 32 -11.86 -10.25 -7.03
C THR A 32 -11.19 -10.34 -5.65
N PRO A 33 -11.48 -9.43 -4.69
CA PRO A 33 -10.85 -9.47 -3.37
C PRO A 33 -11.40 -10.59 -2.47
N GLY A 34 -10.54 -11.50 -2.06
CA GLY A 34 -10.83 -12.62 -1.16
C GLY A 34 -10.54 -12.32 0.32
N PRO A 35 -10.01 -13.30 1.07
CA PRO A 35 -9.58 -13.12 2.46
C PRO A 35 -8.53 -12.01 2.63
N VAL A 36 -8.58 -11.35 3.79
CA VAL A 36 -7.56 -10.42 4.25
C VAL A 36 -7.12 -10.85 5.65
N TRP A 37 -5.81 -10.87 5.87
CA TRP A 37 -5.22 -11.09 7.19
C TRP A 37 -4.59 -9.80 7.65
N ILE A 38 -4.87 -9.44 8.91
CA ILE A 38 -4.43 -8.18 9.51
C ILE A 38 -3.77 -8.53 10.84
N ASP A 39 -2.68 -7.86 11.18
CA ASP A 39 -2.11 -7.97 12.52
C ASP A 39 -3.07 -7.39 13.59
N PRO A 40 -2.95 -7.79 14.86
CA PRO A 40 -3.86 -7.34 15.92
C PRO A 40 -3.93 -5.82 16.12
N ASP A 41 -2.87 -5.09 15.74
CA ASP A 41 -2.80 -3.63 15.88
C ASP A 41 -3.30 -2.88 14.63
N ASN A 42 -3.78 -3.60 13.60
CA ASN A 42 -4.28 -3.05 12.34
C ASN A 42 -3.25 -2.17 11.59
N ARG A 43 -1.97 -2.56 11.59
CA ARG A 43 -0.87 -1.79 10.98
C ARG A 43 -0.40 -2.36 9.64
N PHE A 44 -0.68 -3.62 9.38
CA PHE A 44 -0.26 -4.36 8.20
C PHE A 44 -1.34 -5.36 7.79
N SER A 45 -1.54 -5.50 6.48
CA SER A 45 -2.52 -6.44 5.94
C SER A 45 -2.00 -7.17 4.70
N VAL A 46 -2.28 -8.46 4.60
CA VAL A 46 -2.08 -9.27 3.39
C VAL A 46 -3.43 -9.55 2.74
N HIS A 47 -3.56 -9.25 1.45
CA HIS A 47 -4.81 -9.42 0.70
C HIS A 47 -4.65 -10.55 -0.31
N TRP A 48 -5.55 -11.53 -0.27
CA TRP A 48 -5.69 -12.52 -1.33
C TRP A 48 -6.57 -11.96 -2.44
N LEU A 49 -6.08 -11.98 -3.68
CA LEU A 49 -6.79 -11.50 -4.86
C LEU A 49 -6.87 -12.63 -5.89
N ASP A 50 -8.08 -12.99 -6.30
CA ASP A 50 -8.30 -13.95 -7.37
C ASP A 50 -8.40 -13.22 -8.72
N VAL A 51 -7.92 -13.87 -9.77
CA VAL A 51 -8.17 -13.44 -11.15
C VAL A 51 -9.66 -13.63 -11.44
N ALA A 52 -10.32 -12.56 -11.92
CA ALA A 52 -11.73 -12.60 -12.27
C ALA A 52 -12.01 -13.49 -13.49
#